data_AF-A0A9E2F468-F1
#
_entry.id   AF-A0A9E2F468-F1
#
_cell.length_a   1.000
_cell.length_b   1.000
_cell.length_c   1.000
_cell.angle_alpha   90.00
_cell.angle_beta   90.00
_cell.angle_gamma   90.00
#
_symmetry.space_group_name_H-M   'P 1'
#
loop_
_entity.id
_entity.type
_entity.pdbx_description
1 polymer ?
#
loop_
_entity_poly.entity_id
_entity_poly.type
_entity_poly.pdbx_seq_one_letter_code
_entity_poly.pdbx_strand_id
1 'polypeptide(L)'
;MRRSNVDGRDLARVIRKARNLAAEAYEKQGMSRSEAQAKAGKLLEGVTLHTFRHTHASILIAQGVDILAVSRRLGHENVKISLDLYGHLLPG
;
A
#
# COMPACT_ATOMS: atom_id res chain seq x y z
N MET A 1 23.69 -8.48 -9.87
CA MET A 1 22.30 -8.15 -9.46
C MET A 1 22.33 -6.81 -8.71
N ARG A 2 21.91 -5.71 -9.36
CA ARG A 2 22.05 -4.35 -8.79
C ARG A 2 20.99 -4.13 -7.70
N ARG A 3 21.41 -4.08 -6.43
CA ARG A 3 20.56 -3.58 -5.33
C ARG A 3 20.45 -2.07 -5.49
N SER A 4 19.34 -1.57 -6.02
CA SER A 4 19.03 -0.13 -6.00
C SER A 4 18.79 0.28 -4.55
N ASN A 5 19.79 0.91 -3.96
CA ASN A 5 19.74 1.48 -2.62
C ASN A 5 18.82 2.71 -2.67
N VAL A 6 17.60 2.59 -2.16
CA VAL A 6 16.64 3.71 -2.09
C VAL A 6 17.12 4.63 -0.97
N ASP A 7 17.95 5.61 -1.33
CA ASP A 7 18.50 6.63 -0.43
C ASP A 7 17.35 7.49 0.14
N GLY A 8 17.45 7.96 1.40
CA GLY A 8 16.35 8.65 2.11
C GLY A 8 15.84 9.92 1.42
N ARG A 9 16.63 10.51 0.52
CA ARG A 9 16.25 11.62 -0.37
C ARG A 9 15.19 11.22 -1.41
N ASP A 10 15.15 9.96 -1.79
CA ASP A 10 14.19 9.42 -2.75
C ASP A 10 12.81 9.26 -2.10
N LEU A 11 12.76 8.86 -0.83
CA LEU A 11 11.51 8.75 -0.09
C LEU A 11 10.81 10.11 0.04
N ALA A 12 11.54 11.17 0.39
CA ALA A 12 10.98 12.52 0.47
C ALA A 12 10.45 13.02 -0.90
N ARG A 13 11.11 12.64 -2.00
CA ARG A 13 10.65 12.94 -3.36
C ARG A 13 9.36 12.18 -3.69
N VAL A 14 9.31 10.90 -3.37
CA VAL A 14 8.13 10.04 -3.59
C VAL A 14 6.94 10.55 -2.78
N ILE A 15 7.13 10.88 -1.50
CA ILE A 15 6.08 11.45 -0.64
C ILE A 15 5.55 12.75 -1.23
N ARG A 16 6.45 13.65 -1.67
CA ARG A 16 6.04 14.92 -2.26
C ARG A 16 5.27 14.73 -3.56
N LYS A 17 5.73 13.82 -4.43
CA LYS A 17 5.03 13.47 -5.67
C LYS A 17 3.65 12.88 -5.40
N ALA A 18 3.54 11.95 -4.46
CA ALA A 18 2.26 11.36 -4.06
C ALA A 18 1.30 12.42 -3.52
N ARG A 19 1.79 13.36 -2.70
CA ARG A 19 0.97 14.47 -2.19
C ARG A 19 0.45 15.38 -3.31
N ASN A 20 1.28 15.71 -4.29
CA ASN A 20 0.89 16.54 -5.42
C ASN A 20 -0.12 15.82 -6.33
N LEU A 21 0.12 14.55 -6.66
CA LEU A 21 -0.80 13.74 -7.44
C LEU A 21 -2.17 13.60 -6.77
N ALA A 22 -2.19 13.42 -5.45
CA ALA A 22 -3.44 13.38 -4.70
C ALA A 22 -4.18 14.73 -4.78
N ALA A 23 -3.46 15.85 -4.58
CA ALA A 23 -4.06 17.19 -4.71
C ALA A 23 -4.65 17.43 -6.11
N GLU A 24 -3.92 17.10 -7.18
CA GLU A 24 -4.40 17.21 -8.56
C GLU A 24 -5.63 16.32 -8.82
N ALA A 25 -5.65 15.10 -8.28
CA ALA A 25 -6.78 14.18 -8.44
C ALA A 25 -8.04 14.71 -7.75
N TYR A 26 -7.91 15.33 -6.57
CA TYR A 26 -9.04 15.94 -5.86
C TYR A 26 -9.53 17.22 -6.51
N GLU A 27 -8.62 18.06 -7.02
CA GLU A 27 -8.96 19.27 -7.79
C GLU A 27 -9.77 18.91 -9.05
N LYS A 28 -9.39 17.84 -9.77
CA LYS A 28 -10.16 17.32 -10.91
C LYS A 28 -11.57 16.85 -10.55
N GLN A 29 -11.79 16.47 -9.28
CA GLN A 29 -13.11 16.10 -8.76
C GLN A 29 -13.88 17.31 -8.22
N GLY A 30 -13.36 18.54 -8.38
CA GLY A 30 -13.96 19.75 -7.84
C GLY A 30 -13.90 19.86 -6.32
N MET A 31 -13.07 19.04 -5.66
CA MET A 31 -12.92 19.03 -4.20
C MET A 31 -11.78 19.95 -3.77
N SER A 32 -12.04 20.81 -2.79
CA SER A 32 -11.01 21.58 -2.10
C SER A 32 -10.12 20.68 -1.23
N ARG A 33 -8.93 21.18 -0.86
CA ARG A 33 -8.00 20.43 0.00
C ARG A 33 -8.60 20.08 1.37
N SER A 34 -9.39 20.96 1.97
CA SER A 34 -10.05 20.71 3.26
C SER A 34 -11.08 19.60 3.14
N GLU A 35 -11.86 19.57 2.06
CA GLU A 35 -12.84 18.50 1.80
C GLU A 35 -12.16 17.15 1.55
N ALA A 36 -11.06 17.15 0.79
CA ALA A 36 -10.26 15.95 0.57
C ALA A 36 -9.67 15.41 1.89
N GLN A 37 -9.19 16.30 2.76
CA GLN A 37 -8.64 15.92 4.06
C GLN A 37 -9.71 15.40 5.03
N ALA A 38 -10.90 16.02 5.05
CA ALA A 38 -12.04 15.53 5.83
C ALA A 38 -12.51 14.15 5.34
N LYS A 39 -12.60 13.96 4.03
CA LYS A 39 -12.96 12.66 3.42
C LYS A 39 -11.90 11.59 3.73
N ALA A 40 -10.61 11.92 3.64
CA ALA A 40 -9.53 11.02 4.01
C ALA A 40 -9.57 10.67 5.49
N GLY A 41 -9.83 11.64 6.38
CA GLY A 41 -10.02 11.38 7.81
C GLY A 41 -11.13 10.35 8.07
N LYS A 42 -12.27 10.52 7.41
CA LYS A 42 -13.39 9.56 7.50
C LYS A 42 -13.04 8.17 6.96
N LEU A 43 -12.27 8.09 5.87
CA LEU A 43 -11.81 6.81 5.31
C LEU A 43 -10.84 6.06 6.23
N LEU A 44 -10.16 6.78 7.13
CA LEU A 44 -9.22 6.21 8.08
C LEU A 44 -9.88 5.83 9.41
N GLU A 45 -11.17 6.10 9.60
CA GLU A 45 -11.90 5.64 10.78
C GLU A 45 -11.87 4.11 10.88
N GLY A 46 -11.34 3.58 11.99
CA GLY A 46 -11.19 2.15 12.21
C GLY A 46 -10.01 1.49 11.45
N VAL A 47 -9.24 2.25 10.67
CA VAL A 47 -8.03 1.75 10.01
C VAL A 47 -6.91 1.59 11.04
N THR A 48 -6.30 0.42 11.07
CA THR A 48 -5.17 0.10 11.96
C THR A 48 -3.90 -0.21 11.16
N LEU A 49 -2.77 -0.35 11.85
CA LEU A 49 -1.54 -0.87 11.22
C LEU A 49 -1.74 -2.25 10.57
N HIS A 50 -2.67 -3.05 11.09
CA HIS A 50 -3.03 -4.35 10.52
C HIS A 50 -3.72 -4.19 9.15
N THR A 51 -4.60 -3.19 9.01
CA THR A 51 -5.22 -2.85 7.72
C THR A 51 -4.17 -2.50 6.68
N PHE A 52 -3.15 -1.71 7.04
CA PHE A 52 -2.03 -1.41 6.13
C PHE A 52 -1.23 -2.67 5.75
N ARG A 53 -1.04 -3.60 6.69
CA ARG A 53 -0.38 -4.89 6.41
C ARG A 53 -1.16 -5.69 5.37
N HIS A 54 -2.48 -5.74 5.48
CA HIS A 54 -3.34 -6.39 4.49
C HIS A 54 -3.27 -5.72 3.12
N THR A 55 -3.44 -4.40 3.07
CA THR A 55 -3.36 -3.64 1.81
C THR A 55 -2.02 -3.85 1.11
N HIS A 56 -0.91 -3.83 1.86
CA HIS A 56 0.42 -4.09 1.33
C HIS A 56 0.55 -5.50 0.74
N ALA A 57 0.04 -6.52 1.43
CA ALA A 57 0.03 -7.89 0.94
C ALA A 57 -0.78 -8.03 -0.36
N SER A 58 -2.01 -7.49 -0.38
CA SER A 58 -2.91 -7.56 -1.54
C SER A 58 -2.32 -6.87 -2.77
N ILE A 59 -1.67 -5.71 -2.60
CA ILE A 59 -1.00 -5.01 -3.70
C ILE A 59 0.13 -5.87 -4.28
N LEU A 60 0.96 -6.48 -3.43
CA LEU A 60 2.06 -7.33 -3.91
C LEU A 60 1.54 -8.54 -4.68
N ILE A 61 0.48 -9.18 -4.19
CA ILE A 61 -0.13 -10.33 -4.87
C ILE A 61 -0.73 -9.91 -6.22
N ALA A 62 -1.45 -8.79 -6.27
CA ALA A 62 -1.99 -8.25 -7.52
C ALA A 62 -0.90 -7.88 -8.54
N GLN A 63 0.31 -7.55 -8.08
CA GLN A 63 1.49 -7.34 -8.92
C GLN A 63 2.19 -8.64 -9.35
N GLY A 64 1.63 -9.80 -9.02
CA GLY A 64 2.19 -11.11 -9.37
C GLY A 64 3.38 -11.52 -8.51
N VAL A 65 3.59 -10.89 -7.35
CA VAL A 65 4.66 -11.31 -6.42
C VAL A 65 4.27 -12.64 -5.80
N ASP A 66 5.19 -13.61 -5.88
CA ASP A 66 5.04 -14.94 -5.30
C ASP A 66 4.66 -14.89 -3.80
N ILE A 67 3.69 -15.72 -3.39
CA ILE A 67 3.11 -15.67 -2.05
C ILE A 67 4.11 -16.05 -0.96
N LEU A 68 5.11 -16.88 -1.27
CA LEU A 68 6.19 -17.20 -0.35
C LEU A 68 7.11 -15.99 -0.15
N ALA A 69 7.39 -15.21 -1.21
CA ALA A 69 8.09 -13.94 -1.08
C ALA A 69 7.30 -12.90 -0.28
N VAL A 70 5.98 -12.78 -0.50
CA VAL A 70 5.10 -11.91 0.31
C VAL A 70 5.11 -12.33 1.77
N SER A 71 4.96 -13.63 2.06
CA SER A 71 4.99 -14.18 3.43
C SER A 71 6.27 -13.84 4.17
N ARG A 72 7.44 -14.06 3.55
CA ARG A 72 8.75 -13.70 4.12
C ARG A 72 8.87 -12.20 4.37
N ARG A 73 8.38 -11.37 3.43
CA ARG A 73 8.41 -9.91 3.58
C ARG A 73 7.56 -9.41 4.73
N LEU A 74 6.44 -10.08 5.00
CA LEU A 74 5.57 -9.78 6.13
C LEU A 74 6.07 -10.38 7.45
N GLY A 75 7.08 -11.25 7.43
CA GLY A 75 7.57 -11.93 8.62
C GLY A 75 6.57 -12.92 9.22
N HIS A 76 5.79 -13.62 8.39
CA HIS A 76 4.95 -14.71 8.87
C HIS A 76 5.81 -15.93 9.18
N GLU A 77 5.59 -16.56 10.34
CA GLU A 77 6.31 -17.76 10.76
C GLU A 77 6.07 -18.95 9.82
N ASN A 78 4.89 -18.99 9.20
CA ASN A 78 4.51 -20.02 8.24
C ASN A 78 3.81 -19.39 7.03
N VAL A 79 4.17 -19.82 5.82
CA VAL A 79 3.52 -19.42 4.57
C VAL A 79 2.03 -19.76 4.54
N LYS A 80 1.61 -20.79 5.29
CA LYS A 80 0.20 -21.16 5.46
C LYS A 80 -0.64 -19.97 5.94
N ILE A 81 -0.12 -19.13 6.85
CA ILE A 81 -0.82 -17.93 7.31
C ILE A 81 -1.14 -17.00 6.13
N SER A 82 -0.18 -16.81 5.22
CA SER A 82 -0.42 -15.99 4.02
C SER A 82 -1.39 -16.64 3.05
N LEU A 83 -1.32 -17.96 2.87
CA LEU A 83 -2.25 -18.70 2.01
C LEU A 83 -3.67 -18.68 2.55
N ASP A 84 -3.86 -18.87 3.86
CA ASP A 84 -5.17 -18.83 4.51
C ASP A 84 -5.79 -17.43 4.37
N LEU A 85 -5.00 -16.36 4.49
CA LEU A 85 -5.47 -14.98 4.39
C LEU A 85 -5.68 -14.50 2.95
N TYR A 86 -4.80 -14.87 2.03
CA TYR A 86 -4.73 -14.25 0.69
C TYR A 86 -4.82 -15.24 -0.47
N GLY A 87 -4.99 -16.53 -0.22
CA GLY A 87 -5.05 -17.55 -1.27
C GLY A 87 -6.14 -17.26 -2.31
N HIS A 88 -7.24 -16.64 -1.89
CA HIS A 88 -8.34 -16.20 -2.77
C HIS A 88 -7.94 -15.09 -3.76
N LEU A 89 -6.81 -14.41 -3.56
CA LEU A 89 -6.28 -13.37 -4.46
C LEU A 89 -5.31 -13.93 -5.50
N LEU A 90 -4.91 -15.20 -5.39
CA LEU A 90 -3.97 -15.81 -6.32
C LEU A 90 -4.68 -16.12 -7.65
N PRO A 91 -4.03 -15.85 -8.80
CA PRO A 91 -4.52 -16.36 -10.08
C PRO A 91 -4.44 -17.89 -10.06
N GLY A 92 -5.58 -18.53 -10.34
CA GLY A 92 -5.70 -20.00 -10.43
C GLY A 92 -5.08 -20.58 -11.69
#